data_AF-A0A4Q5SBI4-F1
#
_entry.id   AF-A0A4Q5SBI4-F1
#
_cell.length_a   1.000
_cell.length_b   1.000
_cell.length_c   1.000
_cell.angle_alpha   90.00
_cell.angle_beta   90.00
_cell.angle_gamma   90.00
#
_symmetry.space_group_name_H-M   'P 1'
#
loop_
_entity.id
_entity.type
_entity.pdbx_description
1 polymer ?
#
loop_
_entity_poly.entity_id
_entity_poly.type
_entity_poly.pdbx_seq_one_letter_code
_entity_poly.pdbx_strand_id
1 'polypeptide(L)' 'MSQPLSNRLLSLDVFRGATVAAMILVNNPGDWGHIYAPLEHSAWHG' A
#
# COMPACT_ATOMS: atom_id res chain seq x y z
N MET A 1 23.50 -22.87 15.04
CA MET A 1 23.32 -21.40 15.19
C MET A 1 21.85 -21.14 15.50
N SER A 2 21.50 -21.13 16.78
CA SER A 2 20.17 -20.76 17.27
C SER A 2 19.97 -19.28 17.02
N GLN A 3 19.08 -18.93 16.08
CA GLN A 3 18.66 -17.55 15.87
C GLN A 3 18.05 -17.03 17.18
N PRO A 4 18.39 -15.80 17.64
CA PRO A 4 17.73 -15.23 18.81
C PRO A 4 16.22 -15.21 18.54
N LEU A 5 15.39 -15.42 19.57
CA LEU A 5 13.96 -15.17 19.50
C LEU A 5 13.79 -13.66 19.26
N SER A 6 13.87 -13.24 18.00
CA SER A 6 13.64 -11.86 17.60
C SER A 6 12.22 -11.53 18.01
N ASN A 7 12.09 -10.66 19.01
CA ASN A 7 10.79 -10.26 19.53
C ASN A 7 10.00 -9.68 18.36
N ARG A 8 8.86 -10.28 18.01
CA ARG A 8 8.04 -9.80 16.89
C ARG A 8 7.58 -8.38 17.19
N LEU A 9 7.98 -7.45 16.33
CA LEU A 9 7.56 -6.06 16.43
C LEU A 9 6.20 -5.90 15.76
N LEU A 10 5.14 -5.78 16.56
CA LEU A 10 3.78 -5.55 16.06
C LEU A 10 3.70 -4.29 15.18
N SER A 11 4.43 -3.23 15.54
CA SER A 11 4.49 -1.99 14.75
C SER A 11 5.03 -2.22 13.33
N LEU A 12 6.02 -3.10 13.19
CA LEU A 12 6.61 -3.44 11.89
C LEU A 12 5.64 -4.25 11.03
N ASP A 13 4.89 -5.17 11.66
CA ASP A 13 3.88 -5.97 10.97
C ASP A 13 2.71 -5.07 10.50
N VAL A 14 2.28 -4.10 11.31
CA VAL A 14 1.28 -3.08 10.92
C VAL A 14 1.78 -2.21 9.77
N PHE A 15 3.01 -1.71 9.84
CA PHE A 15 3.57 -0.84 8.81
C PHE A 15 3.71 -1.55 7.45
N ARG A 16 4.09 -2.83 7.47
CA ARG A 16 4.12 -3.69 6.28
C ARG A 16 2.73 -3.85 5.67
N GLY A 17 1.72 -4.15 6.49
CA GLY A 17 0.33 -4.23 6.04
C GLY A 17 -0.18 -2.93 5.43
N ALA A 18 0.12 -1.79 6.08
CA ALA A 18 -0.26 -0.46 5.59
C ALA A 18 0.37 -0.13 4.23
N THR A 19 1.64 -0.49 4.03
CA THR A 19 2.33 -0.30 2.75
C THR A 19 1.66 -1.07 1.62
N VAL A 20 1.31 -2.35 1.87
CA VAL A 20 0.62 -3.18 0.88
C VAL A 20 -0.78 -2.64 0.58
N ALA A 21 -1.53 -2.22 1.60
CA ALA A 21 -2.84 -1.61 1.42
C ALA A 21 -2.77 -0.32 0.57
N ALA A 22 -1.75 0.52 0.80
CA ALA A 22 -1.52 1.72 0.01
C ALA A 22 -1.19 1.40 -1.46
N MET A 23 -0.35 0.38 -1.71
CA MET A 23 -0.07 -0.08 -3.07
C MET A 23 -1.34 -0.55 -3.80
N ILE A 24 -2.22 -1.30 -3.11
CA ILE A 24 -3.50 -1.75 -3.70
C ILE A 24 -4.41 -0.54 -4.00
N LEU A 25 -4.52 0.40 -3.06
CA LEU A 25 -5.34 1.60 -3.20
C LEU A 25 -4.92 2.45 -4.41
N VAL A 26 -3.61 2.62 -4.62
CA VAL A 26 -3.09 3.43 -5.74
C VAL A 26 -3.21 2.69 -7.08
N ASN A 27 -2.92 1.38 -7.12
CA ASN A 27 -2.90 0.62 -8.38
C ASN A 27 -4.30 0.21 -8.85
N ASN A 28 -5.25 0.05 -7.95
CA ASN A 28 -6.62 -0.34 -8.29
C ASN A 28 -7.62 0.38 -7.40
N PRO A 29 -7.86 1.69 -7.64
CA PRO A 29 -8.72 2.51 -6.79
C PRO A 29 -10.20 2.08 -6.77
N GLY A 30 -10.59 1.09 -7.59
CA GLY A 30 -11.95 0.54 -7.62
C GLY A 30 -12.77 1.15 -8.76
N ASP A 31 -13.92 1.73 -8.45
CA ASP A 31 -14.81 2.36 -9.42
C ASP A 31 -14.20 3.70 -9.91
N TRP A 32 -13.98 3.81 -11.21
CA TRP A 32 -13.46 5.01 -11.88
C TRP A 32 -14.41 6.23 -11.74
N GLY A 33 -15.63 6.05 -11.23
CA GLY A 33 -16.56 7.12 -10.85
C GLY A 33 -16.35 7.75 -9.46
N HIS A 34 -15.54 7.15 -8.58
CA HIS A 34 -15.24 7.65 -7.21
C HIS A 34 -13.74 7.74 -6.93
N ILE A 35 -12.93 8.00 -7.95
CA ILE A 35 -11.49 8.21 -7.78
C ILE A 35 -11.28 9.53 -7.03
N TYR A 36 -10.57 9.48 -5.90
CA TYR A 36 -10.06 10.68 -5.27
C TYR A 36 -9.12 11.37 -6.26
N ALA A 37 -9.37 12.65 -6.58
CA ALA A 37 -8.58 13.45 -7.52
C ALA A 37 -7.05 13.23 -7.51
N PRO A 38 -6.35 13.04 -6.36
CA PRO A 38 -4.91 12.74 -6.37
C PRO A 38 -4.50 11.35 -6.90
N LEU A 39 -5.44 10.42 -7.15
CA LEU A 39 -5.21 9.08 -7.70
C LEU A 39 -5.64 8.96 -9.18
N GLU A 40 -6.10 10.06 -9.78
CA GLU A 40 -6.48 10.07 -11.19
C GLU A 40 -5.23 9.90 -12.06
N HIS A 41 -5.23 8.89 -12.94
CA HIS A 41 -4.15 8.72 -13.89
C HIS A 41 -4.14 9.93 -14.84
N SER A 42 -3.02 10.66 -14.86
CA SER A 42 -2.85 11.80 -15.77
C SER A 42 -3.11 11.38 -17.21
N ALA A 43 -3.88 12.18 -17.94
CA ALA A 43 -4.12 11.95 -19.36
C ALA A 43 -2.78 11.87 -20.13
N TRP A 44 -2.62 10.82 -20.93
CA TRP A 44 -1.43 10.63 -21.75
C TRP A 44 -1.41 11.67 -22.88
N HIS A 45 -0.41 12.55 -22.86
CA HIS A 45 -0.10 13.46 -23.97
C HIS A 45 0.99 12.83 -24.85
N GLY A 46 0.57 11.86 -25.65
CA GLY A 46 1.39 11.25 -26.71
C GLY A 46 1.53 12.15 -27.92
#